data_AF-A0A933YF04-F1
#
_entry.id   AF-A0A933YF04-F1
#
_cell.length_a   1.000
_cell.length_b   1.000
_cell.length_c   1.000
_cell.angle_alpha   90.00
_cell.angle_beta   90.00
_cell.angle_gamma   90.00
#
_symmetry.space_group_name_H-M   'P 1'
#
loop_
_entity.id
_entity.type
_entity.pdbx_description
1 polymer ?
#
loop_
_entity_poly.entity_id
_entity_poly.type
_entity_poly.pdbx_seq_one_letter_code
_entity_poly.pdbx_strand_id
1 'polypeptide(L)'
;MDMRLQKVGISIASAAVVLSFAAVSVASALTTSCVGAPSPTSITWTATSAGGIDPIAFLWGNGSTSSVQTIAVSPGMYSMTLQVTDASSTVATTTCSATVAQAAPTITSFTASPATITSGQSSVLSWVVGSASSTSINNGVGTVTGTSVTVSPSVTTTYQLSATNPGGTTNANATVTVNATSTNPGVAAQIQALLAQIKALQAQIVQLILQNAGSGGGSSATSTPATCFDFRRDMKHGDEGDDVKELQQQLAHEDPTLFPPGLATGFFGMRTEAALKMLQRRFGIDANGTGFFGPKSRAHFAALCSKGDSDHDGIINSQDSDDDNDGTPDTIDAFPFNPNATSTPARDDHRNRGDNGRRGENGRDGENRGESHDD
;
A
#
# COMPACT_ATOMS: atom_id res chain seq x y z
N MET A 1 4.04 102.63 58.28
CA MET A 1 2.83 103.24 58.88
C MET A 1 2.24 102.21 59.83
N ASP A 2 2.26 102.55 61.12
CA ASP A 2 1.53 102.02 62.29
C ASP A 2 1.41 100.51 62.53
N MET A 3 2.11 99.95 63.53
CA MET A 3 1.71 99.77 64.96
C MET A 3 0.49 98.84 65.13
N ARG A 4 0.55 97.69 65.83
CA ARG A 4 0.86 97.57 67.27
C ARG A 4 1.23 96.15 67.71
N LEU A 5 2.15 96.12 68.67
CA LEU A 5 2.34 95.08 69.69
C LEU A 5 1.25 95.25 70.78
N GLN A 6 0.59 94.17 71.24
CA GLN A 6 -0.10 94.17 72.54
C GLN A 6 -0.07 92.81 73.25
N LYS A 7 0.75 92.77 74.31
CA LYS A 7 0.64 92.17 75.65
C LYS A 7 -0.15 90.85 75.85
N VAL A 8 0.63 89.87 76.33
CA VAL A 8 0.28 88.55 76.90
C VAL A 8 -0.66 88.66 78.11
N GLY A 9 -1.67 87.79 78.15
CA GLY A 9 -2.42 87.41 79.35
C GLY A 9 -2.38 85.88 79.51
N ILE A 10 -1.86 85.42 80.64
CA ILE A 10 -1.76 84.00 81.02
C ILE A 10 -3.15 83.49 81.41
N SER A 11 -3.57 82.36 80.85
CA SER A 11 -4.55 81.47 81.49
C SER A 11 -4.15 80.02 81.23
N ILE A 12 -4.17 79.25 82.31
CA ILE A 12 -3.63 77.90 82.43
C ILE A 12 -4.75 76.94 82.01
N ALA A 13 -4.56 76.25 80.89
CA ALA A 13 -5.36 75.08 80.55
C ALA A 13 -4.46 74.06 79.87
N SER A 14 -4.33 72.91 80.51
CA SER A 14 -3.67 71.72 80.00
C SER A 14 -4.14 71.40 78.59
N ALA A 15 -3.21 71.39 77.64
CA ALA A 15 -3.35 70.65 76.41
C ALA A 15 -1.95 70.17 76.04
N ALA A 16 -1.73 68.86 76.16
CA ALA A 16 -0.60 68.21 75.54
C ALA A 16 -0.61 68.61 74.06
N VAL A 17 0.45 69.28 73.61
CA VAL A 17 0.78 69.35 72.19
C VAL A 17 1.14 67.92 71.81
N VAL A 18 0.13 67.16 71.40
CA VAL A 18 0.33 65.92 70.67
C VAL A 18 1.04 66.36 69.39
N LEU A 19 2.32 66.05 69.33
CA LEU A 19 3.07 65.96 68.09
C LEU A 19 2.22 65.10 67.16
N SER A 20 1.49 65.70 66.24
CA SER A 20 0.83 64.97 65.17
C SER A 20 1.98 64.52 64.26
N PHE A 21 2.59 63.39 64.61
CA PHE A 21 3.25 62.56 63.63
C PHE A 21 2.18 62.26 62.60
N ALA A 22 2.26 62.93 61.44
CA ALA A 22 1.70 62.37 60.24
C ALA A 22 2.27 60.96 60.18
N ALA A 23 1.44 59.95 60.46
CA ALA A 23 1.79 58.58 60.16
C ALA A 23 2.04 58.60 58.65
N VAL A 24 3.32 58.61 58.26
CA VAL A 24 3.71 58.27 56.91
C VAL A 24 3.26 56.82 56.80
N SER A 25 2.05 56.62 56.27
CA SER A 25 1.66 55.34 55.73
C SER A 25 2.72 55.03 54.70
N VAL A 26 3.61 54.10 55.01
CA VAL A 26 4.42 53.46 53.98
C VAL A 26 3.42 52.71 53.10
N ALA A 27 2.97 53.39 52.04
CA ALA A 27 2.19 52.74 51.00
C ALA A 27 3.02 51.53 50.54
N SER A 28 2.38 50.36 50.50
CA SER A 28 2.99 49.18 49.92
C SER A 28 3.43 49.50 48.48
N ALA A 29 4.56 48.94 48.04
CA ALA A 29 5.09 49.21 46.71
C ALA A 29 4.01 48.92 45.63
N LEU A 30 3.84 49.85 44.69
CA LEU A 30 2.90 49.69 43.59
C LEU A 30 3.32 48.49 42.74
N THR A 31 2.41 47.53 42.61
CA THR A 31 2.57 46.36 41.75
C THR A 31 1.41 46.27 40.77
N THR A 32 1.67 45.69 39.60
CA THR A 32 0.66 45.50 38.57
C THR A 32 0.72 44.09 37.99
N SER A 33 -0.44 43.54 37.70
CA SER A 33 -0.63 42.31 36.93
C SER A 33 -1.78 42.52 35.95
N CYS A 34 -1.78 41.73 34.89
CA CYS A 34 -2.93 41.63 34.00
C CYS A 34 -3.22 40.17 33.67
N VAL A 35 -4.42 39.93 33.16
CA VAL A 35 -4.83 38.63 32.62
C VAL A 35 -5.57 38.88 31.30
N GLY A 36 -5.23 38.13 30.26
CA GLY A 36 -6.01 38.06 29.03
C GLY A 36 -6.79 36.74 28.99
N ALA A 37 -8.11 36.80 29.10
CA ALA A 37 -9.00 35.65 29.01
C ALA A 37 -9.55 35.53 27.58
N PRO A 38 -9.07 34.55 26.77
CA PRO A 38 -9.53 34.39 25.40
C PRO A 38 -10.89 33.71 25.31
N SER A 39 -11.65 34.09 24.28
CA SER A 39 -12.91 33.54 23.79
C SER A 39 -12.75 33.31 22.27
N PRO A 40 -13.58 32.51 21.57
CA PRO A 40 -13.39 32.22 20.15
C PRO A 40 -13.29 33.44 19.21
N THR A 41 -13.82 34.61 19.63
CA THR A 41 -13.84 35.84 18.82
C THR A 41 -13.42 37.09 19.59
N SER A 42 -12.92 36.95 20.82
CA SER A 42 -12.53 38.10 21.65
C SER A 42 -11.53 37.73 22.74
N ILE A 43 -10.86 38.74 23.30
CA ILE A 43 -10.08 38.61 24.54
C ILE A 43 -10.59 39.65 25.54
N THR A 44 -10.87 39.21 26.75
CA THR A 44 -11.13 40.10 27.88
C THR A 44 -9.84 40.31 28.67
N TRP A 45 -9.36 41.55 28.69
CA TRP A 45 -8.19 41.97 29.46
C TRP A 45 -8.64 42.56 30.79
N THR A 46 -8.07 42.04 31.88
CA THR A 46 -8.32 42.51 33.24
C THR A 46 -7.02 43.03 33.83
N ALA A 47 -7.02 44.28 34.30
CA ALA A 47 -5.93 44.89 35.03
C ALA A 47 -6.13 44.66 36.53
N THR A 48 -5.04 44.46 37.26
CA THR A 48 -5.05 44.37 38.72
C THR A 48 -3.84 45.11 39.26
N SER A 49 -4.05 45.98 40.23
CA SER A 49 -3.01 46.69 40.97
C SER A 49 -3.07 46.35 42.45
N ALA A 50 -1.93 46.37 43.12
CA ALA A 50 -1.85 46.24 44.58
C ALA A 50 -0.76 47.18 45.11
N GLY A 51 -1.01 47.79 46.28
CA GLY A 51 -0.18 48.87 46.81
C GLY A 51 -0.35 50.19 46.04
N GLY A 52 0.52 51.16 46.32
CA GLY A 52 0.47 52.51 45.75
C GLY A 52 -0.40 53.50 46.53
N ILE A 53 -0.41 54.75 46.05
CA ILE A 53 -1.20 55.86 46.63
C ILE A 53 -2.37 56.20 45.69
N ASP A 54 -3.59 56.19 46.21
CA ASP A 54 -4.78 56.58 45.45
C ASP A 54 -4.76 58.07 45.04
N PRO A 55 -5.28 58.44 43.85
CA PRO A 55 -5.91 57.54 42.86
C PRO A 55 -4.90 56.74 42.01
N ILE A 56 -5.27 55.49 41.72
CA ILE A 56 -4.54 54.64 40.76
C ILE A 56 -5.14 54.80 39.35
N ALA A 57 -4.29 55.07 38.37
CA ALA A 57 -4.65 55.18 36.96
C ALA A 57 -4.09 53.99 36.14
N PHE A 58 -4.93 53.41 35.28
CA PHE A 58 -4.52 52.38 34.32
C PHE A 58 -4.31 53.00 32.94
N LEU A 59 -3.31 52.51 32.21
CA LEU A 59 -3.09 52.82 30.80
C LEU A 59 -2.63 51.56 30.07
N TRP A 60 -3.48 51.04 29.20
CA TRP A 60 -3.16 49.92 28.34
C TRP A 60 -2.43 50.37 27.08
N GLY A 61 -1.69 49.47 26.43
CA GLY A 61 -0.96 49.75 25.18
C GLY A 61 -1.84 50.19 24.02
N ASN A 62 -3.15 49.96 24.08
CA ASN A 62 -4.14 50.47 23.13
C ASN A 62 -4.75 51.84 23.52
N GLY A 63 -4.26 52.47 24.58
CA GLY A 63 -4.73 53.75 25.11
C GLY A 63 -5.95 53.67 26.03
N SER A 64 -6.50 52.47 26.28
CA SER A 64 -7.62 52.30 27.21
C SER A 64 -7.18 52.56 28.66
N THR A 65 -8.05 53.16 29.46
CA THR A 65 -7.83 53.41 30.90
C THR A 65 -8.74 52.58 31.79
N SER A 66 -9.59 51.72 31.21
CA SER A 66 -10.50 50.86 31.95
C SER A 66 -9.77 49.70 32.62
N SER A 67 -10.19 49.33 33.83
CA SER A 67 -9.66 48.15 34.53
C SER A 67 -10.05 46.82 33.85
N VAL A 68 -11.13 46.81 33.08
CA VAL A 68 -11.55 45.67 32.25
C VAL A 68 -11.91 46.17 30.85
N GLN A 69 -11.46 45.45 29.82
CA GLN A 69 -11.85 45.70 28.44
C GLN A 69 -11.96 44.41 27.64
N THR A 70 -12.88 44.37 26.69
CA THR A 70 -13.04 43.24 25.78
C THR A 70 -12.80 43.71 24.36
N ILE A 71 -11.86 43.05 23.67
CA ILE A 71 -11.45 43.40 22.32
C ILE A 71 -11.82 42.23 21.41
N ALA A 72 -12.55 42.50 20.32
CA ALA A 72 -12.82 41.51 19.29
C ALA A 72 -11.53 41.19 18.51
N VAL A 73 -11.22 39.91 18.37
CA VAL A 73 -9.99 39.45 17.72
C VAL A 73 -10.27 38.19 16.90
N SER A 74 -9.44 37.93 15.90
CA SER A 74 -9.39 36.66 15.16
C SER A 74 -8.56 35.62 15.92
N PRO A 75 -8.57 34.35 15.52
CA PRO A 75 -7.60 33.37 16.00
C PRO A 75 -6.17 33.87 15.83
N GLY A 76 -5.35 33.72 16.86
CA GLY A 76 -4.01 34.27 16.90
C GLY A 76 -3.47 34.46 18.31
N MET A 77 -2.20 34.87 18.38
CA MET A 77 -1.52 35.19 19.64
C MET A 77 -1.45 36.70 19.80
N TYR A 78 -1.85 37.20 20.97
CA TYR A 78 -1.93 38.62 21.29
C TYR A 78 -1.14 38.91 22.56
N SER A 79 -0.53 40.09 22.60
CA SER A 79 0.11 40.63 23.79
C SER A 79 -0.40 42.04 24.07
N MET A 80 -0.48 42.41 25.35
CA MET A 80 -0.93 43.72 25.79
C MET A 80 -0.07 44.19 26.97
N THR A 81 0.47 45.39 26.84
CA THR A 81 1.19 46.08 27.91
C THR A 81 0.20 46.86 28.77
N LEU A 82 0.35 46.77 30.09
CA LEU A 82 -0.38 47.55 31.08
C LEU A 82 0.62 48.40 31.85
N GLN A 83 0.36 49.71 31.89
CA GLN A 83 1.02 50.65 32.78
C GLN A 83 0.03 51.09 33.86
N VAL A 84 0.50 51.13 35.10
CA VAL A 84 -0.25 51.62 36.26
C VAL A 84 0.54 52.75 36.89
N THR A 85 -0.12 53.88 37.11
CA THR A 85 0.47 55.08 37.73
C THR A 85 -0.32 55.43 38.98
N ASP A 86 0.35 55.67 40.10
CA ASP A 86 -0.29 56.12 41.33
C ASP A 86 -0.18 57.66 41.51
N ALA A 87 -0.78 58.20 42.57
CA ALA A 87 -0.78 59.65 42.84
C ALA A 87 0.62 60.24 43.11
N SER A 88 1.60 59.40 43.45
CA SER A 88 3.00 59.81 43.64
C SER A 88 3.79 59.85 42.33
N SER A 89 3.15 59.56 41.19
CA SER A 89 3.79 59.34 39.89
C SER A 89 4.70 58.10 39.84
N THR A 90 4.52 57.15 40.77
CA THR A 90 5.18 55.85 40.68
C THR A 90 4.53 55.05 39.56
N VAL A 91 5.34 54.45 38.69
CA VAL A 91 4.87 53.68 37.53
C VAL A 91 5.26 52.22 37.70
N ALA A 92 4.29 51.32 37.52
CA ALA A 92 4.51 49.89 37.40
C ALA A 92 4.01 49.41 36.02
N THR A 93 4.79 48.58 35.34
CA THR A 93 4.48 48.09 33.99
C THR A 93 4.54 46.57 33.95
N THR A 94 3.59 45.95 33.25
CA THR A 94 3.55 44.51 33.00
C THR A 94 3.04 44.22 31.60
N THR A 95 3.32 43.02 31.08
CA THR A 95 2.82 42.56 29.79
C THR A 95 2.15 41.21 29.96
N CYS A 96 0.98 41.06 29.33
CA CYS A 96 0.22 39.82 29.35
C CYS A 96 -0.02 39.33 27.93
N SER A 97 -0.12 38.02 27.78
CA SER A 97 -0.38 37.36 26.51
C SER A 97 -1.65 36.51 26.58
N ALA A 98 -2.38 36.43 25.47
CA ALA A 98 -3.53 35.56 25.30
C ALA A 98 -3.50 34.94 23.90
N THR A 99 -3.92 33.68 23.80
CA THR A 99 -4.01 32.97 22.51
C THR A 99 -5.46 32.60 22.26
N VAL A 100 -5.99 33.03 21.11
CA VAL A 100 -7.32 32.63 20.63
C VAL A 100 -7.14 31.46 19.68
N ALA A 101 -7.67 30.30 20.08
CA ALA A 101 -7.58 29.08 19.28
C ALA A 101 -8.40 29.18 17.99
N GLN A 102 -7.87 28.63 16.90
CA GLN A 102 -8.63 28.44 15.66
C GLN A 102 -9.48 27.17 15.78
N ALA A 103 -10.70 27.18 15.24
CA ALA A 103 -11.52 25.98 15.15
C ALA A 103 -10.97 25.02 14.07
N ALA A 104 -11.01 23.71 14.34
CA ALA A 104 -10.67 22.69 13.34
C ALA A 104 -11.57 22.76 12.09
N PRO A 105 -11.14 22.24 10.93
CA PRO A 105 -11.93 22.27 9.71
C PRO A 105 -13.22 21.47 9.82
N THR A 106 -14.23 21.77 9.00
CA THR A 106 -15.46 20.99 8.93
C THR A 106 -15.55 20.26 7.59
N ILE A 107 -15.88 18.96 7.62
CA ILE A 107 -16.18 18.20 6.40
C ILE A 107 -17.70 18.06 6.32
N THR A 108 -18.32 18.79 5.40
CA THR A 108 -19.77 18.79 5.21
C THR A 108 -20.23 17.54 4.47
N SER A 109 -19.44 17.08 3.50
CA SER A 109 -19.72 15.84 2.76
C SER A 109 -18.44 15.21 2.25
N PHE A 110 -18.44 13.87 2.18
CA PHE A 110 -17.46 13.08 1.46
C PHE A 110 -18.14 11.81 0.95
N THR A 111 -18.26 11.67 -0.37
CA THR A 111 -19.07 10.62 -1.00
C THR A 111 -18.33 10.00 -2.18
N ALA A 112 -18.72 8.78 -2.55
CA ALA A 112 -18.26 8.09 -3.75
C ALA A 112 -19.43 7.90 -4.71
N SER A 113 -19.24 8.21 -6.00
CA SER A 113 -20.27 8.04 -7.03
C SER A 113 -19.68 7.52 -8.34
N PRO A 114 -20.06 6.31 -8.81
CA PRO A 114 -20.92 5.34 -8.11
C PRO A 114 -20.22 4.73 -6.88
N ALA A 115 -21.00 4.42 -5.84
CA ALA A 115 -20.48 3.79 -4.61
C ALA A 115 -20.12 2.30 -4.80
N THR A 116 -20.63 1.67 -5.86
CA THR A 116 -20.32 0.29 -6.26
C THR A 116 -19.84 0.29 -7.70
N ILE A 117 -18.68 -0.32 -7.94
CA ILE A 117 -18.07 -0.48 -9.25
C ILE A 117 -17.74 -1.94 -9.49
N THR A 118 -17.61 -2.34 -10.76
CA THR A 118 -16.99 -3.61 -11.13
C THR A 118 -15.48 -3.40 -11.28
N SER A 119 -14.65 -4.40 -10.95
CA SER A 119 -13.19 -4.29 -11.15
C SER A 119 -12.86 -3.81 -12.57
N GLY A 120 -11.95 -2.82 -12.67
CA GLY A 120 -11.59 -2.14 -13.92
C GLY A 120 -12.44 -0.90 -14.26
N GLN A 121 -13.50 -0.62 -13.50
CA GLN A 121 -14.26 0.63 -13.58
C GLN A 121 -13.68 1.69 -12.61
N SER A 122 -14.23 2.90 -12.68
CA SER A 122 -13.82 4.02 -11.84
C SER A 122 -14.99 4.60 -11.05
N SER A 123 -14.68 5.16 -9.89
CA SER A 123 -15.61 5.93 -9.05
C SER A 123 -15.06 7.34 -8.83
N VAL A 124 -15.92 8.33 -8.67
CA VAL A 124 -15.53 9.71 -8.34
C VAL A 124 -15.80 9.94 -6.86
N LEU A 125 -14.74 10.22 -6.11
CA LEU A 125 -14.85 10.74 -4.75
C LEU A 125 -15.12 12.24 -4.81
N SER A 126 -16.13 12.73 -4.11
CA SER A 126 -16.49 14.16 -4.04
C SER A 126 -16.59 14.62 -2.60
N TRP A 127 -16.14 15.83 -2.29
CA TRP A 127 -16.17 16.39 -0.94
C TRP A 127 -16.49 17.88 -0.89
N VAL A 128 -16.99 18.31 0.26
CA VAL A 128 -17.16 19.72 0.63
C VAL A 128 -16.52 19.93 2.00
N VAL A 129 -15.53 20.81 2.06
CA VAL A 129 -14.73 21.11 3.26
C VAL A 129 -14.77 22.61 3.54
N GLY A 130 -14.96 22.98 4.80
CA GLY A 130 -14.90 24.34 5.31
C GLY A 130 -13.63 24.60 6.13
N SER A 131 -13.02 25.77 5.93
CA SER A 131 -11.92 26.30 6.76
C SER A 131 -10.67 25.42 6.84
N ALA A 132 -10.40 24.58 5.85
CA ALA A 132 -9.16 23.80 5.76
C ALA A 132 -8.06 24.59 5.04
N SER A 133 -6.83 24.46 5.52
CA SER A 133 -5.61 24.94 4.84
C SER A 133 -5.06 23.88 3.87
N SER A 134 -5.28 22.60 4.16
CA SER A 134 -4.87 21.48 3.31
C SER A 134 -5.84 20.31 3.39
N THR A 135 -5.99 19.57 2.30
CA THR A 135 -6.80 18.35 2.21
C THR A 135 -5.99 17.20 1.60
N SER A 136 -6.14 15.98 2.14
CA SER A 136 -5.49 14.78 1.61
C SER A 136 -6.39 13.55 1.71
N ILE A 137 -6.24 12.60 0.80
CA ILE A 137 -6.94 11.32 0.80
C ILE A 137 -5.92 10.18 0.87
N ASN A 138 -6.20 9.15 1.67
CA ASN A 138 -5.35 7.96 1.80
C ASN A 138 -5.42 7.03 0.55
N ASN A 139 -4.91 5.80 0.68
CA ASN A 139 -4.96 4.77 -0.38
C ASN A 139 -4.31 5.21 -1.70
N GLY A 140 -3.18 5.93 -1.58
CA GLY A 140 -2.36 6.33 -2.73
C GLY A 140 -2.83 7.58 -3.48
N VAL A 141 -3.89 8.26 -3.04
CA VAL A 141 -4.36 9.52 -3.67
C VAL A 141 -3.48 10.71 -3.27
N GLY A 142 -3.21 10.88 -1.97
CA GLY A 142 -2.35 11.96 -1.46
C GLY A 142 -3.06 13.31 -1.33
N THR A 143 -2.32 14.40 -1.41
CA THR A 143 -2.84 15.78 -1.27
C THR A 143 -3.77 16.14 -2.44
N VAL A 144 -4.93 16.71 -2.13
CA VAL A 144 -5.93 17.13 -3.11
C VAL A 144 -6.26 18.61 -2.95
N THR A 145 -6.48 19.32 -4.05
CA THR A 145 -6.74 20.79 -4.07
C THR A 145 -8.11 21.16 -4.67
N GLY A 146 -8.86 20.18 -5.17
CA GLY A 146 -10.20 20.35 -5.72
C GLY A 146 -11.31 19.91 -4.77
N THR A 147 -12.47 19.63 -5.34
CA THR A 147 -13.66 19.09 -4.64
C THR A 147 -13.99 17.66 -5.06
N SER A 148 -13.22 17.07 -5.98
CA SER A 148 -13.37 15.68 -6.40
C SER A 148 -12.07 15.08 -6.95
N VAL A 149 -12.01 13.73 -6.95
CA VAL A 149 -10.95 12.96 -7.60
C VAL A 149 -11.51 11.62 -8.09
N THR A 150 -11.04 11.17 -9.24
CA THR A 150 -11.39 9.85 -9.80
C THR A 150 -10.44 8.78 -9.24
N VAL A 151 -11.00 7.64 -8.82
CA VAL A 151 -10.27 6.49 -8.30
C VAL A 151 -10.72 5.20 -9.00
N SER A 152 -9.82 4.23 -9.14
CA SER A 152 -10.09 2.94 -9.80
C SER A 152 -9.58 1.77 -8.95
N PRO A 153 -10.14 1.55 -7.74
CA PRO A 153 -9.69 0.46 -6.88
C PRO A 153 -10.03 -0.92 -7.47
N SER A 154 -9.14 -1.89 -7.29
CA SER A 154 -9.33 -3.29 -7.72
C SER A 154 -10.04 -4.16 -6.67
N VAL A 155 -10.09 -3.68 -5.42
CA VAL A 155 -10.75 -4.32 -4.28
C VAL A 155 -11.58 -3.28 -3.52
N THR A 156 -12.61 -3.72 -2.78
CA THR A 156 -13.41 -2.81 -1.94
C THR A 156 -12.49 -2.00 -1.04
N THR A 157 -12.56 -0.68 -1.18
CA THR A 157 -11.60 0.25 -0.58
C THR A 157 -12.34 1.38 0.13
N THR A 158 -12.02 1.60 1.41
CA THR A 158 -12.51 2.75 2.18
C THR A 158 -11.48 3.86 2.15
N TYR A 159 -11.83 4.97 1.50
CA TYR A 159 -11.05 6.19 1.46
C TYR A 159 -11.36 7.05 2.69
N GLN A 160 -10.33 7.71 3.21
CA GLN A 160 -10.41 8.70 4.27
C GLN A 160 -9.90 10.03 3.74
N LEU A 161 -10.74 11.07 3.81
CA LEU A 161 -10.38 12.46 3.57
C LEU A 161 -9.97 13.09 4.91
N SER A 162 -8.77 13.68 4.94
CA SER A 162 -8.25 14.47 6.06
C SER A 162 -8.18 15.94 5.66
N ALA A 163 -8.84 16.79 6.43
CA ALA A 163 -8.83 18.24 6.28
C ALA A 163 -8.12 18.87 7.49
N THR A 164 -7.09 19.69 7.24
CA THR A 164 -6.23 20.24 8.31
C THR A 164 -6.13 21.76 8.21
N ASN A 165 -6.14 22.43 9.37
CA ASN A 165 -5.75 23.83 9.56
C ASN A 165 -4.97 23.96 10.89
N PRO A 166 -4.42 25.14 11.24
CA PRO A 166 -3.79 25.37 12.55
C PRO A 166 -4.66 25.05 13.77
N GLY A 167 -5.99 25.02 13.62
CA GLY A 167 -6.95 24.61 14.65
C GLY A 167 -7.11 23.09 14.82
N GLY A 168 -6.56 22.27 13.92
CA GLY A 168 -6.55 20.82 14.02
C GLY A 168 -6.89 20.10 12.71
N THR A 169 -7.22 18.82 12.81
CA THR A 169 -7.55 17.95 11.68
C THR A 169 -8.90 17.27 11.90
N THR A 170 -9.72 17.24 10.84
CA THR A 170 -11.00 16.51 10.79
C THR A 170 -10.95 15.47 9.68
N ASN A 171 -11.57 14.30 9.91
CA ASN A 171 -11.57 13.18 8.98
C ASN A 171 -13.00 12.77 8.59
N ALA A 172 -13.17 12.28 7.35
CA ALA A 172 -14.41 11.66 6.86
C ALA A 172 -14.08 10.46 5.97
N ASN A 173 -14.97 9.47 5.92
CA ASN A 173 -14.75 8.23 5.15
C ASN A 173 -15.78 8.07 4.02
N ALA A 174 -15.34 7.55 2.88
CA ALA A 174 -16.19 7.13 1.77
C ALA A 174 -15.72 5.76 1.26
N THR A 175 -16.64 4.81 1.11
CA THR A 175 -16.31 3.44 0.69
C THR A 175 -16.74 3.21 -0.75
N VAL A 176 -15.80 2.72 -1.56
CA VAL A 176 -16.06 2.21 -2.91
C VAL A 176 -16.08 0.69 -2.83
N THR A 177 -17.26 0.11 -3.03
CA THR A 177 -17.43 -1.35 -3.11
C THR A 177 -17.03 -1.82 -4.50
N VAL A 178 -16.13 -2.80 -4.58
CA VAL A 178 -15.73 -3.39 -5.84
C VAL A 178 -16.35 -4.78 -5.95
N ASN A 179 -17.29 -4.91 -6.87
CA ASN A 179 -17.74 -6.22 -7.33
C ASN A 179 -16.59 -6.81 -8.15
N ALA A 180 -16.02 -7.92 -7.69
CA ALA A 180 -15.08 -8.68 -8.48
C ALA A 180 -15.75 -8.96 -9.84
N THR A 181 -15.04 -8.70 -10.93
CA THR A 181 -15.40 -9.34 -12.20
C THR A 181 -15.34 -10.83 -11.92
N SER A 182 -16.50 -11.49 -11.91
CA SER A 182 -16.54 -12.94 -11.96
C SER A 182 -15.76 -13.31 -13.21
N THR A 183 -14.53 -13.81 -13.05
CA THR A 183 -13.90 -14.62 -14.09
C THR A 183 -14.87 -15.76 -14.28
N ASN A 184 -15.79 -15.63 -15.24
CA ASN A 184 -16.78 -16.66 -15.51
C ASN A 184 -15.99 -17.97 -15.60
N PRO A 185 -16.22 -18.96 -14.72
CA PRO A 185 -15.51 -20.23 -14.76
C PRO A 185 -15.59 -20.86 -16.15
N GLY A 186 -16.64 -20.53 -16.91
CA GLY A 186 -16.80 -20.89 -18.32
C GLY A 186 -15.73 -20.30 -19.25
N VAL A 187 -15.23 -19.08 -19.04
CA VAL A 187 -14.16 -18.50 -19.88
C VAL A 187 -12.82 -19.16 -19.58
N ALA A 188 -12.51 -19.43 -18.31
CA ALA A 188 -11.32 -20.19 -17.95
C ALA A 188 -11.40 -21.64 -18.48
N ALA A 189 -12.57 -22.28 -18.38
CA ALA A 189 -12.81 -23.60 -18.95
C ALA A 189 -12.79 -23.60 -20.49
N GLN A 190 -13.26 -22.54 -21.15
CA GLN A 190 -13.17 -22.38 -22.60
C GLN A 190 -11.72 -22.18 -23.05
N ILE A 191 -10.92 -21.41 -22.31
CA ILE A 191 -9.48 -21.27 -22.57
C ILE A 191 -8.80 -22.63 -22.42
N GLN A 192 -9.10 -23.39 -21.36
CA GLN A 192 -8.54 -24.74 -21.19
C GLN A 192 -9.03 -25.73 -22.25
N ALA A 193 -10.29 -25.67 -22.65
CA ALA A 193 -10.83 -26.50 -23.73
C ALA A 193 -10.17 -26.16 -25.07
N LEU A 194 -9.95 -24.88 -25.35
CA LEU A 194 -9.25 -24.43 -26.56
C LEU A 194 -7.77 -24.83 -26.53
N LEU A 195 -7.10 -24.72 -25.37
CA LEU A 195 -5.73 -25.19 -25.19
C LEU A 195 -5.63 -26.71 -25.41
N ALA A 196 -6.59 -27.48 -24.91
CA ALA A 196 -6.66 -28.92 -25.15
C ALA A 196 -6.89 -29.24 -26.64
N GLN A 197 -7.73 -28.46 -27.33
CA GLN A 197 -7.93 -28.58 -28.78
C GLN A 197 -6.66 -28.25 -29.56
N ILE A 198 -5.93 -27.19 -29.18
CA ILE A 198 -4.65 -26.84 -29.81
C ILE A 198 -3.63 -27.97 -29.60
N LYS A 199 -3.54 -28.53 -28.39
CA LYS A 199 -2.64 -29.66 -28.09
C LYS A 199 -2.99 -30.91 -28.92
N ALA A 200 -4.28 -31.22 -29.06
CA ALA A 200 -4.73 -32.33 -29.89
C ALA A 200 -4.42 -32.11 -31.38
N LEU A 201 -4.60 -30.88 -31.89
CA LEU A 201 -4.29 -30.53 -33.26
C LEU A 201 -2.78 -30.56 -33.54
N GLN A 202 -1.97 -30.11 -32.58
CA GLN A 202 -0.49 -30.24 -32.64
C GLN A 202 -0.06 -31.70 -32.71
N ALA A 203 -0.67 -32.59 -31.92
CA ALA A 203 -0.39 -34.03 -31.99
C ALA A 203 -0.77 -34.64 -33.35
N GLN A 204 -1.89 -34.21 -33.95
CA GLN A 204 -2.28 -34.63 -35.30
C GLN A 204 -1.29 -34.15 -36.37
N ILE A 205 -0.78 -32.92 -36.25
CA ILE A 205 0.25 -32.40 -37.16
C ILE A 205 1.54 -33.22 -37.06
N VAL A 206 1.97 -33.58 -35.85
CA VAL A 206 3.15 -34.44 -35.62
C VAL A 206 2.97 -35.82 -36.26
N GLN A 207 1.78 -36.44 -36.11
CA GLN A 207 1.48 -37.72 -36.77
C GLN A 207 1.52 -37.63 -38.30
N LEU A 208 1.05 -36.52 -38.88
CA LEU A 208 1.13 -36.29 -40.33
C LEU A 208 2.59 -36.13 -40.81
N ILE A 209 3.42 -35.42 -40.05
CA ILE A 209 4.85 -35.24 -40.37
C ILE A 209 5.57 -36.58 -40.33
N LEU A 210 5.27 -37.44 -39.35
CA LEU A 210 5.85 -38.78 -39.24
C LEU A 210 5.43 -39.71 -40.39
N GLN A 211 4.19 -39.61 -40.89
CA GLN A 211 3.75 -40.37 -42.06
C GLN A 211 4.49 -39.95 -43.34
N ASN A 212 4.86 -38.68 -43.46
CA ASN A 212 5.63 -38.17 -44.60
C ASN A 212 7.16 -38.42 -44.48
N ALA A 213 7.66 -38.79 -43.30
CA ALA A 213 9.08 -39.13 -43.07
C ALA A 213 9.43 -40.60 -43.44
N GLY A 214 8.43 -41.41 -43.78
CA GLY A 214 8.60 -42.83 -44.15
C GLY A 214 8.99 -43.06 -45.60
N SER A 215 10.05 -42.45 -46.11
CA SER A 215 10.72 -42.85 -47.38
C SER A 215 12.10 -42.22 -47.49
N GLY A 216 13.13 -42.91 -46.98
CA GLY A 216 14.53 -42.54 -47.19
C GLY A 216 15.40 -42.96 -46.02
N GLY A 217 15.98 -44.16 -46.10
CA GLY A 217 16.82 -44.73 -45.04
C GLY A 217 18.23 -44.16 -44.94
N GLY A 218 18.92 -44.59 -43.87
CA GLY A 218 20.39 -44.60 -43.79
C GLY A 218 21.00 -43.82 -42.63
N SER A 219 21.02 -44.47 -41.46
CA SER A 219 21.95 -44.38 -40.32
C SER A 219 22.61 -43.07 -39.86
N SER A 220 22.61 -42.95 -38.53
CA SER A 220 23.58 -42.28 -37.65
C SER A 220 23.42 -40.77 -37.44
N ALA A 221 22.58 -40.43 -36.45
CA ALA A 221 22.99 -39.48 -35.42
C ALA A 221 22.70 -40.12 -34.05
N THR A 222 23.79 -40.60 -33.46
CA THR A 222 24.03 -40.92 -32.07
C THR A 222 23.04 -40.25 -31.10
N SER A 223 22.27 -41.10 -30.41
CA SER A 223 21.70 -40.84 -29.10
C SER A 223 22.78 -40.26 -28.18
N THR A 224 22.71 -38.96 -27.92
CA THR A 224 23.52 -38.31 -26.88
C THR A 224 22.64 -38.19 -25.63
N PRO A 225 23.11 -38.59 -24.44
CA PRO A 225 22.35 -38.49 -23.18
C PRO A 225 22.02 -37.02 -22.90
N ALA A 226 20.94 -36.77 -22.14
CA ALA A 226 20.50 -35.45 -21.70
C ALA A 226 21.66 -34.50 -21.38
N THR A 227 21.97 -33.60 -22.31
CA THR A 227 22.82 -32.43 -22.08
C THR A 227 21.89 -31.24 -22.10
N CYS A 228 22.01 -30.35 -21.12
CA CYS A 228 21.12 -29.20 -21.02
C CYS A 228 21.08 -28.39 -22.32
N PHE A 229 20.00 -27.62 -22.49
CA PHE A 229 19.80 -26.81 -23.69
C PHE A 229 20.86 -25.71 -23.82
N ASP A 230 21.68 -25.81 -24.86
CA ASP A 230 22.70 -24.81 -25.20
C ASP A 230 22.05 -23.65 -25.97
N PHE A 231 21.81 -22.53 -25.30
CA PHE A 231 21.33 -21.32 -25.96
C PHE A 231 22.42 -20.74 -26.87
N ARG A 232 22.23 -20.79 -28.19
CA ARG A 232 23.27 -20.36 -29.16
C ARG A 232 23.14 -18.95 -29.69
N ARG A 233 22.01 -18.29 -29.46
CA ARG A 233 21.74 -16.93 -29.97
C ARG A 233 21.33 -15.95 -28.89
N ASP A 234 21.45 -14.67 -29.21
CA ASP A 234 20.83 -13.61 -28.43
C ASP A 234 19.32 -13.62 -28.68
N MET A 235 18.51 -13.34 -27.65
CA MET A 235 17.05 -13.26 -27.76
C MET A 235 16.51 -11.96 -27.17
N LYS A 236 15.50 -11.39 -27.83
CA LYS A 236 14.87 -10.12 -27.43
C LYS A 236 13.37 -10.14 -27.69
N HIS A 237 12.70 -9.09 -27.21
CA HIS A 237 11.29 -8.84 -27.50
C HIS A 237 10.96 -8.98 -28.99
N GLY A 238 9.96 -9.81 -29.29
CA GLY A 238 9.49 -10.13 -30.64
C GLY A 238 10.14 -11.35 -31.28
N ASP A 239 11.16 -11.96 -30.66
CA ASP A 239 11.76 -13.19 -31.18
C ASP A 239 10.88 -14.42 -30.90
N GLU A 240 10.95 -15.41 -31.78
CA GLU A 240 10.22 -16.67 -31.68
C GLU A 240 11.16 -17.87 -31.87
N GLY A 241 10.85 -19.01 -31.26
CA GLY A 241 11.57 -20.26 -31.48
C GLY A 241 11.53 -21.25 -30.31
N ASP A 242 12.05 -22.45 -30.54
CA ASP A 242 12.16 -23.49 -29.51
C ASP A 242 13.11 -23.07 -28.38
N ASP A 243 14.13 -22.25 -28.68
CA ASP A 243 14.99 -21.64 -27.69
C ASP A 243 14.30 -20.58 -26.83
N VAL A 244 13.36 -19.82 -27.40
CA VAL A 244 12.52 -18.90 -26.62
C VAL A 244 11.59 -19.68 -25.71
N LYS A 245 11.07 -20.82 -26.19
CA LYS A 245 10.21 -21.70 -25.41
C LYS A 245 10.97 -22.28 -24.22
N GLU A 246 12.19 -22.74 -24.46
CA GLU A 246 13.08 -23.25 -23.43
C GLU A 246 13.39 -22.16 -22.38
N LEU A 247 13.73 -20.94 -22.81
CA LEU A 247 13.94 -19.82 -21.91
C LEU A 247 12.69 -19.55 -21.05
N GLN A 248 11.50 -19.63 -21.63
CA GLN A 248 10.24 -19.43 -20.90
C GLN A 248 9.97 -20.54 -19.88
N GLN A 249 10.32 -21.79 -20.19
CA GLN A 249 10.23 -22.90 -19.25
C GLN A 249 11.16 -22.67 -18.06
N GLN A 250 12.40 -22.25 -18.32
CA GLN A 250 13.36 -21.93 -17.26
C GLN A 250 12.92 -20.71 -16.43
N LEU A 251 12.36 -19.67 -17.05
CA LEU A 251 11.79 -18.53 -16.32
C LEU A 251 10.58 -18.92 -15.45
N ALA A 252 9.75 -19.86 -15.94
CA ALA A 252 8.60 -20.37 -15.20
C ALA A 252 9.01 -21.18 -13.98
N HIS A 253 10.08 -21.96 -14.13
CA HIS A 253 10.67 -22.76 -13.10
C HIS A 253 11.28 -21.88 -11.99
N GLU A 254 12.10 -20.90 -12.37
CA GLU A 254 12.81 -20.01 -11.44
C GLU A 254 11.88 -19.09 -10.61
N ASP A 255 10.81 -18.58 -11.21
CA ASP A 255 9.80 -17.80 -10.50
C ASP A 255 8.41 -17.95 -11.13
N PRO A 256 7.60 -18.92 -10.66
CA PRO A 256 6.24 -19.15 -11.14
C PRO A 256 5.31 -17.96 -10.93
N THR A 257 5.64 -17.01 -10.04
CA THR A 257 4.85 -15.81 -9.80
C THR A 257 5.09 -14.73 -10.85
N LEU A 258 6.28 -14.73 -11.45
CA LEU A 258 6.66 -13.82 -12.54
C LEU A 258 6.30 -14.38 -13.90
N PHE A 259 6.41 -15.69 -14.09
CA PHE A 259 6.06 -16.38 -15.32
C PHE A 259 5.29 -17.66 -15.02
N PRO A 260 3.94 -17.65 -15.09
CA PRO A 260 3.14 -18.83 -14.78
C PRO A 260 3.47 -20.04 -15.67
N PRO A 261 3.53 -21.27 -15.12
CA PRO A 261 3.70 -22.48 -15.90
C PRO A 261 2.56 -22.64 -16.90
N GLY A 262 2.89 -23.05 -18.13
CA GLY A 262 1.93 -23.17 -19.24
C GLY A 262 1.87 -21.98 -20.20
N LEU A 263 2.68 -20.94 -20.00
CA LEU A 263 2.82 -19.78 -20.92
C LEU A 263 4.08 -19.83 -21.80
N ALA A 264 4.81 -20.95 -21.82
CA ALA A 264 5.96 -21.16 -22.71
C ALA A 264 5.48 -21.39 -24.15
N THR A 265 5.10 -20.29 -24.81
CA THR A 265 4.57 -20.29 -26.18
C THR A 265 5.66 -20.32 -27.25
N GLY A 266 6.92 -20.10 -26.89
CA GLY A 266 8.00 -19.86 -27.84
C GLY A 266 8.02 -18.44 -28.40
N PHE A 267 7.22 -17.51 -27.87
CA PHE A 267 7.21 -16.09 -28.27
C PHE A 267 7.73 -15.17 -27.16
N PHE A 268 8.73 -14.36 -27.48
CA PHE A 268 9.36 -13.44 -26.54
C PHE A 268 8.54 -12.14 -26.46
N GLY A 269 7.47 -12.15 -25.67
CA GLY A 269 6.62 -10.97 -25.44
C GLY A 269 7.01 -10.14 -24.22
N MET A 270 6.17 -9.16 -23.88
CA MET A 270 6.35 -8.30 -22.69
C MET A 270 6.50 -9.07 -21.38
N ARG A 271 5.85 -10.24 -21.26
CA ARG A 271 5.95 -11.10 -20.06
C ARG A 271 7.31 -11.78 -19.96
N THR A 272 7.78 -12.39 -21.05
CA THR A 272 9.12 -13.01 -21.13
C THR A 272 10.21 -11.97 -20.84
N GLU A 273 10.06 -10.77 -21.39
CA GLU A 273 10.97 -9.65 -21.15
C GLU A 273 10.98 -9.19 -19.69
N ALA A 274 9.79 -9.01 -19.08
CA ALA A 274 9.68 -8.61 -17.69
C ALA A 274 10.24 -9.66 -16.73
N ALA A 275 9.95 -10.94 -16.97
CA ALA A 275 10.48 -12.05 -16.19
C ALA A 275 12.01 -12.12 -16.31
N LEU A 276 12.55 -12.07 -17.53
CA LEU A 276 14.00 -12.08 -17.74
C LEU A 276 14.69 -10.88 -17.08
N LYS A 277 14.08 -9.69 -17.14
CA LYS A 277 14.58 -8.48 -16.50
C LYS A 277 14.70 -8.63 -14.98
N MET A 278 13.73 -9.28 -14.35
CA MET A 278 13.77 -9.53 -12.91
C MET A 278 14.80 -10.59 -12.55
N LEU A 279 14.86 -11.69 -13.31
CA LEU A 279 15.86 -12.74 -13.14
C LEU A 279 17.28 -12.17 -13.23
N GLN A 280 17.55 -11.33 -14.23
CA GLN A 280 18.86 -10.69 -14.42
C GLN A 280 19.28 -9.82 -13.23
N ARG A 281 18.35 -9.09 -12.63
CA ARG A 281 18.61 -8.29 -11.41
C ARG A 281 18.86 -9.18 -10.21
N ARG A 282 18.06 -10.24 -10.07
CA ARG A 282 18.11 -11.16 -8.92
C ARG A 282 19.43 -11.90 -8.84
N PHE A 283 19.91 -12.44 -9.96
CA PHE A 283 21.14 -13.21 -10.03
C PHE A 283 22.38 -12.39 -10.37
N GLY A 284 22.26 -11.06 -10.41
CA GLY A 284 23.40 -10.18 -10.68
C GLY A 284 23.99 -10.34 -12.09
N ILE A 285 23.23 -10.92 -13.03
CA ILE A 285 23.62 -11.03 -14.45
C ILE A 285 23.76 -9.63 -15.05
N ASP A 286 22.81 -8.76 -14.70
CA ASP A 286 22.90 -7.34 -14.98
C ASP A 286 22.21 -6.52 -13.89
N ALA A 287 22.92 -5.53 -13.33
CA ALA A 287 22.45 -4.74 -12.20
C ALA A 287 21.13 -3.98 -12.49
N ASN A 288 20.88 -3.63 -13.75
CA ASN A 288 19.70 -2.87 -14.14
C ASN A 288 18.59 -3.73 -14.76
N GLY A 289 18.89 -4.98 -15.13
CA GLY A 289 17.99 -5.89 -15.86
C GLY A 289 17.63 -5.31 -17.22
N THR A 290 18.23 -5.81 -18.28
CA THR A 290 17.99 -5.29 -19.64
C THR A 290 16.74 -5.88 -20.26
N GLY A 291 16.28 -7.06 -19.81
CA GLY A 291 15.23 -7.82 -20.50
C GLY A 291 15.70 -8.41 -21.84
N PHE A 292 17.00 -8.29 -22.15
CA PHE A 292 17.65 -8.81 -23.33
C PHE A 292 18.47 -10.05 -22.96
N PHE A 293 18.20 -11.18 -23.62
CA PHE A 293 18.93 -12.42 -23.41
C PHE A 293 20.22 -12.40 -24.23
N GLY A 294 21.25 -11.78 -23.65
CA GLY A 294 22.56 -11.63 -24.29
C GLY A 294 23.63 -12.61 -23.78
N PRO A 295 24.91 -12.37 -24.11
CA PRO A 295 26.03 -13.22 -23.69
C PRO A 295 26.12 -13.45 -22.18
N LYS A 296 25.77 -12.45 -21.36
CA LYS A 296 25.77 -12.58 -19.89
C LYS A 296 24.69 -13.54 -19.38
N SER A 297 23.49 -13.46 -19.95
CA SER A 297 22.39 -14.38 -19.60
C SER A 297 22.73 -15.79 -20.06
N ARG A 298 23.22 -15.96 -21.29
CA ARG A 298 23.73 -17.27 -21.74
C ARG A 298 24.79 -17.86 -20.82
N ALA A 299 25.79 -17.06 -20.43
CA ALA A 299 26.84 -17.53 -19.54
C ALA A 299 26.30 -17.98 -18.17
N HIS A 300 25.24 -17.31 -17.68
CA HIS A 300 24.56 -17.73 -16.46
C HIS A 300 23.86 -19.08 -16.61
N PHE A 301 23.03 -19.25 -17.64
CA PHE A 301 22.32 -20.52 -17.89
C PHE A 301 23.28 -21.68 -18.24
N ALA A 302 24.37 -21.40 -18.98
CA ALA A 302 25.43 -22.38 -19.22
C ALA A 302 26.17 -22.79 -17.93
N ALA A 303 26.27 -21.90 -16.94
CA ALA A 303 26.87 -22.22 -15.65
C ALA A 303 25.94 -23.07 -14.76
N LEU A 304 24.62 -22.94 -14.88
CA LEU A 304 23.63 -23.78 -14.18
C LEU A 304 23.70 -25.23 -14.68
N CYS A 305 23.78 -25.40 -15.99
CA CYS A 305 23.99 -26.68 -16.68
C CYS A 305 25.17 -27.53 -16.17
N SER A 306 26.19 -26.88 -15.61
CA SER A 306 27.43 -27.54 -15.18
C SER A 306 27.31 -28.20 -13.79
N LYS A 307 26.14 -28.10 -13.14
CA LYS A 307 25.91 -28.57 -11.75
C LYS A 307 25.20 -29.93 -11.62
N GLY A 308 24.71 -30.54 -12.71
CA GLY A 308 24.01 -31.83 -12.66
C GLY A 308 22.65 -31.74 -11.96
N ASP A 309 21.85 -30.77 -12.41
CA ASP A 309 20.54 -30.39 -11.91
C ASP A 309 19.64 -30.28 -13.17
N SER A 310 18.78 -31.27 -13.39
CA SER A 310 18.09 -31.54 -14.67
C SER A 310 16.82 -30.71 -14.84
N ASP A 311 16.02 -30.59 -13.79
CA ASP A 311 14.81 -29.76 -13.76
C ASP A 311 15.07 -28.36 -13.16
N HIS A 312 16.27 -28.15 -12.63
CA HIS A 312 16.80 -26.88 -12.14
C HIS A 312 16.12 -26.35 -10.87
N ASP A 313 15.52 -27.23 -10.06
CA ASP A 313 14.82 -26.92 -8.80
C ASP A 313 15.74 -26.50 -7.63
N GLY A 314 17.05 -26.61 -7.85
CA GLY A 314 18.09 -26.28 -6.89
C GLY A 314 18.51 -27.45 -6.01
N ILE A 315 17.96 -28.63 -6.24
CA ILE A 315 18.40 -29.92 -5.72
C ILE A 315 19.14 -30.63 -6.85
N ILE A 316 20.37 -31.08 -6.58
CA ILE A 316 21.12 -31.83 -7.59
C ILE A 316 20.44 -33.18 -7.82
N ASN A 317 20.48 -33.71 -9.04
CA ASN A 317 19.84 -34.99 -9.41
C ASN A 317 20.18 -36.18 -8.48
N SER A 318 21.33 -36.13 -7.82
CA SER A 318 21.72 -37.15 -6.83
C SER A 318 21.05 -37.03 -5.45
N GLN A 319 20.22 -36.00 -5.26
CA GLN A 319 19.55 -35.62 -4.02
C GLN A 319 18.05 -35.34 -4.24
N ASP A 320 17.61 -35.33 -5.50
CA ASP A 320 16.22 -35.22 -5.91
C ASP A 320 15.65 -36.63 -6.21
N SER A 321 14.34 -36.74 -6.17
CA SER A 321 13.60 -38.00 -6.30
C SER A 321 12.61 -38.01 -7.46
N ASP A 322 12.49 -36.90 -8.17
CA ASP A 322 11.67 -36.66 -9.35
C ASP A 322 12.42 -35.66 -10.24
N ASP A 323 13.55 -36.10 -10.80
CA ASP A 323 14.61 -35.29 -11.43
C ASP A 323 14.14 -34.51 -12.71
N ASP A 324 12.90 -34.72 -13.15
CA ASP A 324 12.24 -33.97 -14.22
C ASP A 324 10.89 -33.35 -13.85
N ASN A 325 10.46 -33.55 -12.59
CA ASN A 325 9.25 -33.02 -11.97
C ASN A 325 7.97 -33.28 -12.80
N ASP A 326 7.92 -34.42 -13.49
CA ASP A 326 6.75 -34.86 -14.25
C ASP A 326 5.66 -35.48 -13.35
N GLY A 327 5.98 -35.64 -12.06
CA GLY A 327 5.12 -36.21 -11.03
C GLY A 327 5.32 -37.71 -10.83
N THR A 328 6.33 -38.31 -11.45
CA THR A 328 6.68 -39.73 -11.36
C THR A 328 8.08 -39.89 -10.77
N PRO A 329 8.20 -40.41 -9.54
CA PRO A 329 9.51 -40.54 -8.90
C PRO A 329 10.48 -41.40 -9.71
N ASP A 330 11.77 -41.05 -9.74
CA ASP A 330 12.82 -41.69 -10.55
C ASP A 330 12.90 -43.20 -10.34
N THR A 331 12.58 -43.65 -9.13
CA THR A 331 12.57 -45.06 -8.76
C THR A 331 11.59 -45.92 -9.57
N ILE A 332 10.58 -45.29 -10.18
CA ILE A 332 9.52 -45.92 -10.96
C ILE A 332 9.30 -45.25 -12.32
N ASP A 333 10.19 -44.35 -12.73
CA ASP A 333 10.17 -43.77 -14.06
C ASP A 333 11.34 -44.30 -14.92
N ALA A 334 11.04 -44.66 -16.16
CA ALA A 334 12.04 -45.17 -17.09
C ALA A 334 12.82 -44.06 -17.79
N PHE A 335 12.39 -42.80 -17.67
CA PHE A 335 13.07 -41.65 -18.23
C PHE A 335 13.20 -40.50 -17.21
N PRO A 336 13.89 -40.71 -16.08
CA PRO A 336 13.89 -39.80 -14.92
C PRO A 336 14.33 -38.35 -15.16
N PHE A 337 14.78 -38.02 -16.37
CA PHE A 337 15.32 -36.71 -16.74
C PHE A 337 14.56 -36.07 -17.91
N ASN A 338 13.38 -36.58 -18.26
CA ASN A 338 12.64 -36.18 -19.44
C ASN A 338 11.13 -35.99 -19.14
N PRO A 339 10.68 -34.74 -18.94
CA PRO A 339 9.32 -34.45 -18.47
C PRO A 339 8.22 -34.71 -19.51
N ASN A 340 8.60 -35.19 -20.70
CA ASN A 340 7.69 -35.53 -21.78
C ASN A 340 7.58 -37.04 -22.03
N ALA A 341 8.24 -37.88 -21.22
CA ALA A 341 8.30 -39.32 -21.45
C ALA A 341 8.16 -40.13 -20.16
N THR A 342 6.98 -40.19 -19.56
CA THR A 342 6.76 -41.06 -18.40
C THR A 342 6.53 -42.51 -18.83
N SER A 343 7.19 -43.49 -18.19
CA SER A 343 6.71 -44.88 -18.28
C SER A 343 6.80 -45.61 -16.94
N THR A 344 5.64 -45.91 -16.36
CA THR A 344 5.56 -46.71 -15.13
C THR A 344 5.73 -48.21 -15.45
N PRO A 345 6.38 -49.01 -14.58
CA PRO A 345 6.45 -50.46 -14.77
C PRO A 345 5.04 -51.03 -14.72
N ALA A 346 4.71 -51.83 -15.73
CA ALA A 346 3.47 -52.59 -15.79
C ALA A 346 3.20 -53.29 -14.45
N ARG A 347 2.02 -53.07 -13.88
CA ARG A 347 1.55 -53.82 -12.71
C ARG A 347 1.67 -55.32 -13.00
N ASP A 348 2.49 -56.01 -12.22
CA ASP A 348 2.49 -57.46 -12.09
C ASP A 348 1.10 -57.92 -11.63
N ASP A 349 0.25 -58.31 -12.58
CA ASP A 349 -0.95 -59.09 -12.25
C ASP A 349 -0.50 -60.53 -11.99
N HIS A 350 -0.27 -60.80 -10.70
CA HIS A 350 0.10 -62.10 -10.18
C HIS A 350 -0.92 -63.18 -10.61
N ARG A 351 -0.45 -64.11 -11.44
CA ARG A 351 -0.74 -65.55 -11.47
C ARG A 351 -1.99 -66.01 -10.67
N ASN A 352 -3.05 -66.38 -11.39
CA ASN A 352 -3.88 -67.52 -10.96
C ASN A 352 -4.09 -68.52 -12.11
N ARG A 353 -3.11 -69.41 -12.28
CA ARG A 353 -3.30 -70.70 -12.95
C ARG A 353 -4.06 -71.62 -12.00
N GLY A 354 -5.36 -71.79 -12.25
CA GLY A 354 -6.15 -72.90 -11.74
C GLY A 354 -6.61 -73.78 -12.90
N ASP A 355 -5.73 -74.64 -13.39
CA ASP A 355 -6.12 -75.80 -14.22
C ASP A 355 -6.44 -76.97 -13.28
N ASN A 356 -7.70 -77.41 -13.27
CA ASN A 356 -8.06 -78.82 -13.15
C ASN A 356 -9.59 -79.01 -13.19
N GLY A 357 -10.09 -79.73 -14.22
CA GLY A 357 -11.47 -80.22 -14.22
C GLY A 357 -12.00 -80.78 -15.53
N ARG A 358 -11.33 -81.76 -16.15
CA ARG A 358 -11.93 -82.60 -17.21
C ARG A 358 -12.87 -83.67 -16.63
N ARG A 359 -14.14 -83.67 -17.06
CA ARG A 359 -15.11 -84.78 -17.22
C ARG A 359 -16.48 -84.12 -17.48
N GLY A 360 -17.30 -84.39 -18.49
CA GLY A 360 -17.46 -85.49 -19.42
C GLY A 360 -18.98 -85.62 -19.67
N GLU A 361 -19.38 -85.68 -20.94
CA GLU A 361 -20.61 -86.29 -21.47
C GLU A 361 -22.01 -85.63 -21.38
N ASN A 362 -22.64 -85.62 -22.57
CA ASN A 362 -24.05 -85.86 -22.91
C ASN A 362 -25.06 -84.68 -23.07
N GLY A 363 -25.19 -84.25 -24.34
CA GLY A 363 -26.41 -84.27 -25.18
C GLY A 363 -27.79 -83.86 -24.63
N ARG A 364 -28.46 -82.94 -25.35
CA ARG A 364 -29.75 -83.13 -26.07
C ARG A 364 -30.40 -81.79 -26.45
N ASP A 365 -30.73 -81.70 -27.75
CA ASP A 365 -32.01 -81.28 -28.37
C ASP A 365 -32.68 -79.93 -28.07
N GLY A 366 -33.13 -79.27 -29.15
CA GLY A 366 -34.25 -78.29 -29.17
C GLY A 366 -33.89 -76.95 -29.83
N GLU A 367 -33.91 -76.82 -31.16
CA GLU A 367 -35.04 -76.28 -31.95
C GLU A 367 -35.65 -74.94 -31.46
N ASN A 368 -35.38 -73.84 -32.17
CA ASN A 368 -36.36 -72.91 -32.77
C ASN A 368 -35.60 -71.87 -33.64
N ARG A 369 -35.71 -71.83 -34.98
CA ARG A 369 -36.68 -71.03 -35.80
C ARG A 369 -37.06 -69.70 -35.15
N GLY A 370 -37.04 -68.53 -35.77
CA GLY A 370 -36.90 -68.00 -37.14
C GLY A 370 -37.20 -66.49 -37.00
N GLU A 371 -36.57 -65.60 -37.74
CA GLU A 371 -37.15 -64.66 -38.73
C GLU A 371 -36.12 -63.52 -38.81
N SER A 372 -35.41 -63.23 -39.92
CA SER A 372 -35.83 -62.65 -41.19
C SER A 372 -36.52 -61.29 -41.05
N HIS A 373 -35.82 -60.18 -41.33
CA HIS A 373 -35.86 -59.48 -42.62
C HIS A 373 -35.21 -58.08 -42.51
N ASP A 374 -34.48 -57.75 -43.58
CA ASP A 374 -33.97 -56.45 -43.96
C ASP A 374 -35.08 -55.41 -44.17
N ASP A 375 -34.81 -54.14 -43.83
CA ASP A 375 -34.75 -52.98 -44.76
C ASP A 375 -34.29 -51.71 -44.02
#